data_AF-B5EI71-F1
#
_entry.id   AF-B5EI71-F1
#
_cell.length_a   1.000
_cell.length_b   1.000
_cell.length_c   1.000
_cell.angle_alpha   90.00
_cell.angle_beta   90.00
_cell.angle_gamma   90.00
#
_symmetry.space_group_name_H-M   'P 1'
#
loop_
_entity.id
_entity.type
_entity.pdbx_description
1 polymer ?
#
loop_
_entity_poly.entity_id
_entity_poly.type
_entity_poly.pdbx_seq_one_letter_code
_entity_poly.pdbx_strand_id
1 'polypeptide(L)'
;MRKKTVRSGIRAICASIISLMVATFFHDSLGRFFLLGLDGEARLVFFGFFLAGVLGGFGVLVAAIGLLQSEAPHPRARLMPGILLLFSLVFLFFVLAYTSFTTPASPRLAPGESINI
;
A
#
# COMPACT_ATOMS: atom_id res chain seq x y z
N MET A 1 26.29 -9.57 -2.53
CA MET A 1 25.39 -8.43 -2.82
C MET A 1 24.05 -8.86 -3.45
N ARG A 2 24.01 -9.83 -4.38
CA ARG A 2 22.81 -10.39 -5.07
C ARG A 2 21.52 -10.61 -4.23
N LYS A 3 21.60 -11.32 -3.10
CA LYS A 3 20.42 -11.65 -2.26
C LYS A 3 19.83 -10.45 -1.51
N LYS A 4 20.66 -9.44 -1.19
CA LYS A 4 20.21 -8.22 -0.50
C LYS A 4 19.43 -7.32 -1.46
N THR A 5 19.83 -7.23 -2.72
CA THR A 5 19.18 -6.36 -3.73
C THR A 5 17.75 -6.80 -4.03
N VAL A 6 17.53 -8.07 -4.39
CA VAL A 6 16.16 -8.60 -4.65
C VAL A 6 15.27 -8.48 -3.40
N ARG A 7 15.81 -8.80 -2.22
CA ARG A 7 15.06 -8.67 -0.95
C ARG A 7 14.73 -7.20 -0.63
N SER A 8 15.63 -6.27 -0.96
CA SER A 8 15.38 -4.84 -0.81
C SER A 8 14.30 -4.36 -1.78
N GLY A 9 14.32 -4.83 -3.03
CA GLY A 9 13.27 -4.55 -4.02
C GLY A 9 11.90 -5.05 -3.55
N ILE A 10 11.81 -6.31 -3.13
CA ILE A 10 10.56 -6.88 -2.59
C ILE A 10 10.06 -6.07 -1.38
N ARG A 11 10.95 -5.68 -0.46
CA ARG A 11 10.58 -4.85 0.70
C ARG A 11 10.07 -3.46 0.29
N ALA A 12 10.67 -2.84 -0.71
CA ALA A 12 10.22 -1.56 -1.23
C ALA A 12 8.83 -1.67 -1.89
N ILE A 13 8.59 -2.75 -2.64
CA ILE A 13 7.25 -3.03 -3.20
C ILE A 13 6.22 -3.27 -2.08
N CYS A 14 6.59 -3.99 -1.02
CA CYS A 14 5.70 -4.19 0.12
C CYS A 14 5.39 -2.87 0.84
N ALA A 15 6.39 -2.02 1.07
CA ALA A 15 6.20 -0.71 1.67
C ALA A 15 5.31 0.20 0.79
N SER A 16 5.47 0.13 -0.53
CA SER A 16 4.59 0.79 -1.49
C SER A 16 3.13 0.35 -1.34
N ILE A 17 2.86 -0.96 -1.34
CA ILE A 17 1.50 -1.49 -1.20
C ILE A 17 0.90 -1.09 0.15
N ILE A 18 1.67 -1.15 1.24
CA ILE A 18 1.20 -0.71 2.56
C ILE A 18 0.85 0.79 2.54
N SER A 19 1.74 1.62 1.98
CA SER A 19 1.49 3.07 1.87
C SER A 19 0.24 3.35 1.03
N LEU A 20 0.04 2.60 -0.05
CA LEU A 20 -1.15 2.70 -0.91
C LEU A 20 -2.43 2.36 -0.15
N MET A 21 -2.43 1.26 0.61
CA MET A 21 -3.57 0.81 1.40
C MET A 21 -3.92 1.82 2.48
N VAL A 22 -2.92 2.35 3.17
CA VAL A 22 -3.11 3.39 4.19
C VAL A 22 -3.69 4.66 3.57
N ALA A 23 -3.16 5.11 2.44
CA ALA A 23 -3.66 6.29 1.74
C ALA A 23 -5.08 6.10 1.18
N THR A 24 -5.42 4.89 0.75
CA THR A 24 -6.72 4.61 0.10
C THR A 24 -7.82 4.36 1.12
N PHE A 25 -7.56 3.52 2.13
CA PHE A 25 -8.59 3.06 3.06
C PHE A 25 -8.58 3.79 4.40
N PHE A 26 -7.46 4.39 4.80
CA PHE A 26 -7.31 5.03 6.11
C PHE A 26 -7.15 6.55 6.04
N HIS A 27 -7.46 7.19 4.90
CA HIS A 27 -7.33 8.63 4.74
C HIS A 27 -8.20 9.44 5.71
N ASP A 28 -9.44 9.03 5.97
CA ASP A 28 -10.32 9.69 6.94
C ASP A 28 -9.78 9.57 8.38
N SER A 29 -9.27 8.39 8.75
CA SER A 29 -8.65 8.18 10.06
C SER A 29 -7.37 9.00 10.25
N LEU A 30 -6.54 9.09 9.21
CA LEU A 30 -5.33 9.92 9.21
C LEU A 30 -5.68 11.41 9.19
N GLY A 31 -6.69 11.81 8.44
CA GLY A 31 -7.21 13.17 8.40
C GLY A 31 -7.63 13.63 9.79
N ARG A 32 -8.39 12.80 10.51
CA ARG A 32 -8.78 13.05 11.90
C ARG A 32 -7.59 13.06 12.87
N PHE A 33 -6.67 12.11 12.75
CA PHE A 33 -5.50 12.03 13.63
C PHE A 33 -4.58 13.25 13.50
N PHE A 34 -4.38 13.75 12.28
CA PHE A 34 -3.58 14.93 12.00
C PHE A 34 -4.38 16.25 12.04
N LEU A 35 -5.67 16.21 12.39
CA LEU A 35 -6.58 17.36 12.41
C LEU A 35 -6.57 18.12 11.07
N LEU A 36 -6.43 17.40 9.97
CA LEU A 36 -6.43 17.95 8.61
C LEU A 36 -7.87 18.27 8.21
N GLY A 37 -8.10 19.49 7.68
CA GLY A 37 -9.33 19.82 6.98
C GLY A 37 -9.48 19.03 5.67
N LEU A 38 -10.63 19.18 5.00
CA LEU A 38 -10.97 18.49 3.73
C LEU A 38 -9.87 18.62 2.66
N ASP A 39 -9.26 19.79 2.52
CA ASP A 39 -8.15 20.03 1.57
C ASP A 39 -6.87 19.30 1.96
N GLY A 40 -6.63 19.12 3.26
CA GLY A 40 -5.48 18.40 3.80
C GLY A 40 -5.60 16.90 3.60
N GLU A 41 -6.81 16.36 3.73
CA GLU A 41 -7.13 14.95 3.48
C GLU A 41 -6.87 14.58 2.02
N ALA A 42 -7.34 15.39 1.07
CA ALA A 42 -7.11 15.18 -0.37
C ALA A 42 -5.61 15.19 -0.74
N ARG A 43 -4.84 16.11 -0.15
CA ARG A 43 -3.38 16.17 -0.35
C ARG A 43 -2.66 14.96 0.23
N LEU A 44 -3.10 14.46 1.38
CA LEU A 44 -2.54 13.28 2.02
C LEU A 44 -2.79 12.02 1.19
N VAL A 45 -3.99 11.87 0.63
CA VAL A 45 -4.33 10.80 -0.32
C VAL A 45 -3.41 10.87 -1.55
N PHE A 46 -3.30 12.04 -2.17
CA PHE A 46 -2.45 12.23 -3.35
C PHE A 46 -0.98 11.92 -3.06
N PHE A 47 -0.45 12.42 -1.93
CA PHE A 47 0.91 12.13 -1.49
C PHE A 47 1.13 10.64 -1.24
N GLY A 48 0.16 9.96 -0.65
CA GLY A 48 0.20 8.52 -0.41
C GLY A 48 0.23 7.70 -1.72
N PHE A 49 -0.58 8.07 -2.71
CA PHE A 49 -0.54 7.48 -4.05
C PHE A 49 0.80 7.73 -4.75
N PHE A 50 1.30 8.97 -4.69
CA PHE A 50 2.59 9.33 -5.27
C PHE A 50 3.74 8.54 -4.64
N LEU A 51 3.80 8.49 -3.31
CA LEU A 51 4.83 7.76 -2.57
C LEU A 51 4.76 6.26 -2.84
N ALA A 52 3.54 5.69 -2.90
CA ALA A 52 3.33 4.31 -3.28
C ALA A 52 3.83 4.05 -4.71
N GLY A 53 3.51 4.92 -5.68
CA GLY A 53 3.98 4.81 -7.06
C GLY A 53 5.51 4.83 -7.16
N VAL A 54 6.18 5.78 -6.49
CA VAL A 54 7.64 5.90 -6.49
C VAL A 54 8.31 4.69 -5.85
N LEU A 55 7.87 4.28 -4.66
CA LEU A 55 8.41 3.10 -3.96
C LEU A 55 8.15 1.80 -4.72
N GLY A 56 6.99 1.68 -5.35
CA GLY A 56 6.58 0.51 -6.13
C GLY A 56 7.42 0.39 -7.39
N GLY A 57 7.53 1.47 -8.18
CA GLY A 57 8.34 1.52 -9.39
C GLY A 57 9.82 1.27 -9.11
N PHE A 58 10.39 1.92 -8.09
CA PHE A 58 11.77 1.68 -7.68
C PHE A 58 11.98 0.25 -7.19
N GLY A 59 11.05 -0.28 -6.40
CA GLY A 59 11.09 -1.66 -5.91
C GLY A 59 11.06 -2.71 -7.03
N VAL A 60 10.22 -2.50 -8.06
CA VAL A 60 10.16 -3.35 -9.26
C VAL A 60 11.47 -3.28 -10.04
N LEU A 61 12.04 -2.09 -10.24
CA LEU A 61 13.30 -1.91 -10.96
C LEU A 61 14.45 -2.64 -10.24
N VAL A 62 14.55 -2.46 -8.92
CA VAL A 62 15.57 -3.13 -8.07
C VAL A 62 15.39 -4.65 -8.07
N ALA A 63 14.15 -5.14 -8.05
CA ALA A 63 13.85 -6.57 -8.14
C ALA A 63 14.23 -7.14 -9.51
N ALA A 64 13.86 -6.44 -10.61
CA ALA A 64 14.17 -6.84 -11.97
C ALA A 64 15.69 -6.88 -12.23
N ILE A 65 16.42 -5.83 -11.85
CA ILE A 65 17.90 -5.79 -11.97
C ILE A 65 18.53 -6.94 -11.16
N GLY A 66 18.03 -7.21 -9.96
CA GLY A 66 18.50 -8.32 -9.13
C GLY A 66 18.22 -9.71 -9.73
N LEU A 67 17.18 -9.85 -10.55
CA LEU A 67 16.86 -11.07 -11.29
C LEU A 67 17.67 -11.21 -12.58
N LEU A 68 17.87 -10.13 -13.34
CA LEU A 68 18.69 -10.13 -14.56
C LEU A 68 20.16 -10.47 -14.29
N GLN A 69 20.69 -10.12 -13.11
CA GLN A 69 22.05 -10.52 -12.69
C GLN A 69 22.17 -12.01 -12.30
N SER A 70 21.13 -12.84 -12.48
CA SER A 70 21.06 -14.24 -12.03
C SER A 70 21.45 -15.25 -13.12
N GLU A 71 22.68 -15.20 -13.63
CA GLU A 71 23.19 -16.17 -14.64
C GLU A 71 23.78 -17.48 -14.06
N ALA A 72 23.65 -17.78 -12.76
CA ALA A 72 24.30 -18.96 -12.16
C ALA A 72 23.28 -20.01 -11.64
N PRO A 73 23.46 -21.31 -11.94
CA PRO A 73 22.56 -22.35 -11.48
C PRO A 73 22.79 -22.63 -9.97
N HIS A 74 21.91 -22.06 -9.14
CA HIS A 74 21.69 -22.38 -7.71
C HIS A 74 22.76 -21.85 -6.71
N PRO A 75 22.38 -21.44 -5.47
CA PRO A 75 21.48 -22.16 -4.55
C PRO A 75 20.29 -21.36 -4.01
N ARG A 76 19.13 -22.05 -3.94
CA ARG A 76 17.92 -21.79 -3.13
C ARG A 76 17.98 -20.49 -2.31
N ALA A 77 17.69 -19.36 -2.93
CA ALA A 77 17.38 -18.15 -2.18
C ALA A 77 15.99 -18.35 -1.55
N ARG A 78 15.87 -18.24 -0.22
CA ARG A 78 14.56 -18.18 0.48
C ARG A 78 13.86 -16.85 0.13
N LEU A 79 13.47 -16.71 -1.13
CA LEU A 79 12.61 -15.64 -1.66
C LEU A 79 11.14 -15.91 -1.36
N MET A 80 10.81 -17.18 -1.10
CA MET A 80 9.48 -17.67 -0.74
C MET A 80 8.78 -16.81 0.34
N PRO A 81 9.41 -16.41 1.47
CA PRO A 81 8.76 -15.58 2.47
C PRO A 81 8.43 -14.16 1.97
N GLY A 82 9.28 -13.58 1.11
CA GLY A 82 9.05 -12.24 0.56
C GLY A 82 7.93 -12.26 -0.48
N ILE A 83 7.87 -13.32 -1.30
CA ILE A 83 6.80 -13.53 -2.27
C ILE A 83 5.47 -13.81 -1.55
N LEU A 84 5.48 -14.63 -0.49
CA LEU A 84 4.31 -14.89 0.35
C LEU A 84 3.76 -13.60 0.99
N LEU A 85 4.66 -12.75 1.50
CA LEU A 85 4.27 -11.47 2.10
C LEU A 85 3.68 -10.53 1.03
N LEU A 86 4.30 -10.45 -0.14
CA LEU A 86 3.78 -9.68 -1.28
C LEU A 86 2.38 -10.18 -1.68
N PHE A 87 2.23 -11.49 -1.85
CA PHE A 87 0.95 -12.11 -2.20
C PHE A 87 -0.12 -11.86 -1.14
N SER A 88 0.25 -11.95 0.14
CA SER A 88 -0.63 -11.63 1.27
C SER A 88 -1.07 -10.17 1.26
N LEU A 89 -0.17 -9.23 0.93
CA LEU A 89 -0.50 -7.80 0.82
C LEU A 89 -1.43 -7.52 -0.35
N VAL A 90 -1.19 -8.15 -1.50
CA VAL A 90 -2.07 -8.05 -2.67
C VAL A 90 -3.46 -8.62 -2.34
N PHE A 91 -3.52 -9.80 -1.73
CA PHE A 91 -4.79 -10.39 -1.31
C PHE A 91 -5.54 -9.49 -0.32
N LEU A 92 -4.83 -8.96 0.68
CA LEU A 92 -5.40 -8.03 1.66
C LEU A 92 -5.91 -6.74 1.00
N PHE A 93 -5.20 -6.21 -0.01
CA PHE A 93 -5.66 -5.07 -0.80
C PHE A 93 -6.99 -5.36 -1.50
N PHE A 94 -7.13 -6.53 -2.14
CA PHE A 94 -8.40 -6.92 -2.77
C PHE A 94 -9.53 -7.10 -1.76
N VAL A 95 -9.26 -7.70 -0.60
CA VAL A 95 -10.24 -7.83 0.47
C VAL A 95 -10.71 -6.46 0.95
N LEU A 96 -9.78 -5.53 1.20
CA LEU A 96 -10.11 -4.16 1.60
C LEU A 96 -10.89 -3.41 0.52
N ALA A 97 -10.48 -3.53 -0.74
CA ALA A 97 -11.19 -2.94 -1.87
C ALA A 97 -12.62 -3.47 -1.95
N TYR A 98 -12.80 -4.79 -1.86
CA TYR A 98 -14.12 -5.42 -1.85
C TYR A 98 -14.97 -4.92 -0.68
N THR A 99 -14.43 -4.89 0.54
CA THR A 99 -15.15 -4.35 1.69
C THR A 99 -15.52 -2.89 1.49
N SER A 100 -14.65 -2.06 0.91
CA SER A 100 -14.97 -0.65 0.65
C SER A 100 -16.11 -0.48 -0.35
N PHE A 101 -16.32 -1.42 -1.27
CA PHE A 101 -17.47 -1.39 -2.19
C PHE A 101 -18.75 -1.93 -1.56
N THR A 102 -18.64 -2.94 -0.68
CA THR A 102 -19.81 -3.60 -0.09
C THR A 102 -20.28 -2.99 1.23
N THR A 103 -19.45 -2.18 1.89
CA THR A 103 -19.82 -1.55 3.15
C THR A 103 -20.65 -0.30 2.86
N PRO A 104 -21.90 -0.20 3.34
CA PRO A 104 -22.70 1.01 3.15
C PRO A 104 -21.99 2.19 3.80
N ALA A 105 -21.97 3.33 3.10
CA ALA A 105 -21.39 4.56 3.63
C ALA A 105 -22.05 4.88 4.98
N SER A 106 -21.24 5.16 6.01
CA SER A 106 -21.78 5.65 7.28
C SER A 106 -22.63 6.90 7.01
N PRO A 107 -23.86 6.97 7.53
CA PRO A 107 -24.71 8.12 7.29
C PRO A 107 -24.00 9.37 7.79
N ARG A 108 -23.52 10.20 6.86
CA ARG A 108 -23.05 11.54 7.16
C ARG A 108 -24.30 12.36 7.38
N LEU A 109 -24.57 12.72 8.63
CA LEU A 109 -25.63 13.67 8.97
C LEU A 109 -25.39 14.94 8.13
N ALA A 110 -26.41 15.35 7.39
CA ALA A 110 -26.33 16.60 6.66
C ALA A 110 -26.17 17.77 7.65
N PRO A 111 -25.46 18.86 7.30
CA PRO A 111 -25.39 20.03 8.17
C PRO A 111 -26.80 20.53 8.50
N GLY A 112 -27.23 20.40 9.76
CA GLY A 112 -28.56 20.77 10.23
C GLY A 112 -29.47 19.59 10.63
N GLU A 113 -29.07 18.33 10.40
CA GLU A 113 -29.78 17.18 10.97
C GLU A 113 -29.36 16.94 12.42
N SER A 114 -30.34 16.84 13.30
CA SER A 114 -30.15 16.41 14.69
C SER A 114 -30.46 14.93 14.84
N ILE A 115 -29.75 14.27 15.74
CA ILE A 115 -30.00 12.89 16.14
C ILE A 115 -31.33 12.89 16.88
N ASN A 116 -32.42 12.53 16.19
CA ASN A 116 -33.67 12.19 16.86
C ASN A 116 -33.49 10.80 17.49
N ILE A 117 -33.32 10.82 18.80
CA ILE A 117 -33.36 9.66 19.71
C ILE A 117 -34.82 9.35 20.07
#